data_AF-A0A920T5I5-F1
#
_entry.id   AF-A0A920T5I5-F1
#
_cell.length_a   1.000
_cell.length_b   1.000
_cell.length_c   1.000
_cell.angle_alpha   90.00
_cell.angle_beta   90.00
_cell.angle_gamma   90.00
#
_symmetry.space_group_name_H-M   'P 1'
#
loop_
_entity.id
_entity.type
_entity.pdbx_description
1 polymer ?
#
loop_
_entity_poly.entity_id
_entity_poly.type
_entity_poly.pdbx_seq_one_letter_code
_entity_poly.pdbx_strand_id
1 'polypeptide(L)'
;MAAKTPVVASAIPGYMKLARQGKDALLTKPGDPISLSDALRSVLFTDNVATTLSESGRERAEQFSMDELAIQYQKIYKRALTISPAAPLLKRGRYFNSSLSMSRINKSK
;
A
#
# COMPACT_ATOMS: atom_id res chain seq x y z
N MET A 1 4.86 4.82 -13.20
CA MET A 1 3.95 4.85 -12.01
C MET A 1 3.35 6.25 -11.83
N ALA A 2 2.22 6.44 -11.13
CA ALA A 2 1.39 7.66 -10.99
C ALA A 2 1.46 8.71 -12.13
N ALA A 3 2.57 9.44 -12.23
CA ALA A 3 2.95 10.33 -13.34
C ALA A 3 3.13 9.66 -14.72
N LYS A 4 2.89 8.33 -14.85
CA LYS A 4 3.04 7.56 -16.09
C LYS A 4 4.47 7.57 -16.68
N THR A 5 5.49 7.76 -15.84
CA THR A 5 6.89 7.60 -16.27
C THR A 5 7.34 6.15 -16.04
N PRO A 6 8.04 5.50 -16.99
CA PRO A 6 8.68 4.20 -16.77
C PRO A 6 9.73 4.31 -15.67
N VAL A 7 9.86 3.25 -14.85
CA VAL A 7 10.73 3.26 -13.67
C VAL A 7 11.87 2.26 -13.85
N VAL A 8 13.10 2.75 -13.68
CA VAL A 8 14.30 1.94 -13.46
C VAL A 8 14.81 2.29 -12.06
N ALA A 9 15.02 1.29 -11.21
CA ALA A 9 15.44 1.50 -9.83
C ALA A 9 16.32 0.35 -9.32
N SER A 10 17.05 0.54 -8.24
CA SER A 10 17.82 -0.55 -7.63
C SER A 10 16.90 -1.56 -6.92
N ALA A 11 17.27 -2.84 -6.92
CA ALA A 11 16.55 -3.93 -6.26
C ALA A 11 16.77 -3.93 -4.73
N ILE A 12 16.52 -2.80 -4.08
CA ILE A 12 16.56 -2.68 -2.61
C ILE A 12 15.23 -3.17 -2.01
N PRO A 13 15.21 -3.61 -0.72
CA PRO A 13 14.01 -4.18 -0.11
C PRO A 13 12.76 -3.29 -0.19
N GLY A 14 12.91 -1.96 -0.12
CA GLY A 14 11.78 -1.02 -0.25
C GLY A 14 11.12 -1.08 -1.64
N TYR A 15 11.92 -1.03 -2.70
CA TYR A 15 11.41 -1.01 -4.07
C TYR A 15 10.91 -2.39 -4.53
N MET A 16 11.55 -3.48 -4.07
CA MET A 16 11.07 -4.84 -4.37
C MET A 16 9.70 -5.16 -3.75
N LYS A 17 9.31 -4.49 -2.66
CA LYS A 17 7.96 -4.62 -2.09
C LYS A 17 6.90 -3.87 -2.89
N LEU A 18 7.29 -2.78 -3.57
CA LEU A 18 6.38 -1.89 -4.27
C LEU A 18 6.20 -2.33 -5.73
N ALA A 19 7.32 -2.52 -6.44
CA ALA A 19 7.39 -2.81 -7.85
C ALA A 19 7.45 -4.33 -8.13
N ARG A 20 6.82 -4.74 -9.22
CA ARG A 20 6.88 -6.09 -9.77
C ARG A 20 7.93 -6.10 -10.88
N GLN A 21 9.04 -6.78 -10.62
CA GLN A 21 10.18 -6.85 -11.54
C GLN A 21 9.76 -7.23 -12.95
N GLY A 22 10.17 -6.43 -13.93
CA GLY A 22 9.89 -6.64 -15.35
C GLY A 22 8.43 -6.40 -15.77
N LYS A 23 7.52 -6.07 -14.83
CA LYS A 23 6.12 -5.78 -15.14
C LYS A 23 5.80 -4.29 -15.07
N ASP A 24 6.19 -3.61 -14.00
CA ASP A 24 5.92 -2.17 -13.81
C ASP A 24 7.17 -1.33 -13.53
N ALA A 25 8.32 -2.00 -13.33
CA ALA A 25 9.64 -1.38 -13.28
C ALA A 25 10.73 -2.39 -13.69
N LEU A 26 11.89 -1.88 -14.09
CA LEU A 26 13.14 -2.66 -14.15
C LEU A 26 13.95 -2.40 -12.90
N LEU A 27 14.14 -3.44 -12.09
CA LEU A 27 14.97 -3.44 -10.89
C LEU A 27 16.36 -3.98 -11.22
N THR A 28 17.38 -3.21 -10.83
CA THR A 28 18.79 -3.46 -11.15
C THR A 28 19.56 -3.85 -9.90
N LYS A 29 20.70 -4.55 -10.06
CA LYS A 29 21.51 -4.92 -8.89
C LYS A 29 22.04 -3.64 -8.18
N PRO A 30 21.89 -3.50 -6.86
CA PRO A 30 22.44 -2.35 -6.14
C PRO A 30 23.96 -2.24 -6.33
N GLY A 31 24.45 -1.04 -6.62
CA GLY A 31 25.88 -0.77 -6.84
C GLY A 31 26.43 -1.30 -8.17
N ASP A 32 25.58 -1.76 -9.08
CA ASP A 32 25.98 -2.30 -10.39
C ASP A 32 25.66 -1.30 -11.51
N PRO A 33 26.65 -0.51 -11.96
CA PRO A 33 26.44 0.48 -13.03
C PRO A 33 26.15 -0.16 -14.38
N ILE A 34 26.64 -1.38 -14.64
CA ILE A 34 26.39 -2.09 -15.90
C ILE A 34 24.92 -2.51 -15.96
N SER A 35 24.42 -3.14 -14.89
CA SER A 35 23.00 -3.49 -14.76
C SER A 35 22.07 -2.27 -14.90
N LEU A 36 22.47 -1.12 -14.35
CA LEU A 36 21.72 0.13 -14.49
C LEU A 36 21.73 0.65 -15.94
N SER A 37 22.90 0.67 -16.58
CA SER A 37 23.05 1.08 -17.98
C SER A 37 22.19 0.24 -18.91
N ASP A 38 22.21 -1.08 -18.76
CA ASP A 38 21.45 -2.00 -19.60
C ASP A 38 19.94 -1.80 -19.44
N ALA A 39 19.47 -1.63 -18.21
CA ALA A 39 18.06 -1.35 -17.94
C ALA A 39 17.61 0.00 -18.52
N LEU A 40 18.42 1.06 -18.38
CA LEU A 40 18.14 2.36 -19.00
C LEU A 40 18.10 2.26 -20.53
N ARG A 41 19.06 1.55 -21.15
CA ARG A 41 19.06 1.31 -22.59
C ARG A 41 17.83 0.55 -23.05
N SER A 42 17.39 -0.46 -22.29
CA SER A 42 16.16 -1.19 -22.60
C SER A 42 14.95 -0.25 -22.62
N VAL A 43 14.80 0.62 -21.61
CA VAL A 43 13.69 1.58 -21.56
C VAL A 43 13.75 2.62 -22.68
N LEU A 44 14.95 3.10 -23.04
CA LEU A 44 15.12 4.18 -24.00
C LEU A 44 15.11 3.73 -25.48
N PHE A 45 15.56 2.50 -25.76
CA PHE A 45 15.84 2.06 -27.13
C PHE A 45 15.15 0.75 -27.54
N THR A 46 14.44 0.07 -26.63
CA THR A 46 13.64 -1.11 -27.00
C THR A 46 12.18 -0.72 -27.17
N ASP A 47 11.61 -1.05 -28.32
CA ASP A 47 10.22 -0.74 -28.64
C ASP A 47 9.26 -1.28 -27.57
N ASN A 48 8.24 -0.48 -27.26
CA ASN A 48 7.15 -0.81 -26.33
C ASN A 48 7.54 -1.04 -24.86
N VAL A 49 8.83 -1.12 -24.49
CA VAL A 49 9.24 -1.34 -23.08
C VAL A 49 8.80 -0.17 -22.21
N ALA A 50 9.09 1.06 -22.61
CA ALA A 50 8.68 2.26 -21.86
C ALA A 50 7.16 2.32 -21.66
N THR A 51 6.39 2.11 -22.73
CA THR A 51 4.92 2.14 -22.70
C THR A 51 4.38 1.06 -21.77
N THR A 52 4.81 -0.20 -21.94
CA THR A 52 4.38 -1.35 -21.12
C THR A 52 4.62 -1.09 -19.64
N LEU A 53 5.83 -0.63 -19.27
CA LEU A 53 6.16 -0.34 -17.88
C LEU A 53 5.35 0.83 -17.33
N SER A 54 5.12 1.87 -18.16
CA SER A 54 4.37 3.06 -17.74
C SER A 54 2.89 2.77 -17.46
N GLU A 55 2.25 1.93 -18.29
CA GLU A 55 0.86 1.52 -18.19
C GLU A 55 0.64 0.60 -16.97
N SER A 56 1.39 -0.50 -16.91
CA SER A 56 1.36 -1.42 -15.77
C SER A 56 1.74 -0.72 -14.46
N GLY A 57 2.69 0.22 -14.51
CA GLY A 57 3.04 1.06 -13.36
C GLY A 57 1.96 2.05 -12.96
N ARG A 58 1.11 2.52 -13.89
CA ARG A 58 -0.05 3.36 -13.56
C ARG A 58 -1.10 2.52 -12.84
N GLU A 59 -1.44 1.35 -13.36
CA GLU A 59 -2.37 0.41 -12.72
C GLU A 59 -1.90 0.03 -11.32
N ARG A 60 -0.59 -0.24 -11.17
CA ARG A 60 0.00 -0.54 -9.86
C ARG A 60 -0.14 0.63 -8.89
N ALA A 61 0.05 1.87 -9.35
CA ALA A 61 -0.04 3.05 -8.51
C ALA A 61 -1.47 3.31 -7.99
N GLU A 62 -2.51 2.98 -8.76
CA GLU A 62 -3.91 3.13 -8.32
C GLU A 62 -4.22 2.28 -7.08
N GLN A 63 -3.56 1.13 -6.91
CA GLN A 63 -3.69 0.27 -5.73
C GLN A 63 -3.10 0.90 -4.45
N PHE A 64 -2.32 1.97 -4.60
CA PHE A 64 -1.75 2.76 -3.51
C PHE A 64 -2.38 4.16 -3.42
N SER A 65 -3.50 4.38 -4.11
CA SER A 65 -4.23 5.64 -4.03
C SER A 65 -4.77 5.90 -2.61
N MET A 66 -4.99 7.17 -2.29
CA MET A 66 -5.61 7.56 -1.01
C MET A 66 -7.03 7.02 -0.87
N ASP A 67 -7.75 6.86 -1.98
CA ASP A 67 -9.10 6.30 -2.00
C ASP A 67 -9.09 4.82 -1.61
N GLU A 68 -8.24 4.01 -2.23
CA GLU A 68 -8.08 2.60 -1.87
C GLU A 68 -7.61 2.45 -0.42
N LEU A 69 -6.66 3.30 0.01
CA LEU A 69 -6.19 3.33 1.38
C LEU A 69 -7.33 3.62 2.37
N ALA A 70 -8.16 4.63 2.09
CA ALA A 70 -9.29 4.98 2.94
C ALA A 70 -10.30 3.83 3.07
N ILE A 71 -10.61 3.14 1.97
CA ILE A 71 -11.50 1.97 1.95
C ILE A 71 -10.94 0.84 2.84
N GLN A 72 -9.65 0.55 2.75
CA GLN A 72 -9.01 -0.48 3.56
C GLN A 72 -9.01 -0.11 5.05
N TYR A 73 -8.72 1.15 5.39
CA TYR A 73 -8.74 1.63 6.77
C TYR A 73 -10.14 1.60 7.36
N GLN A 74 -11.18 1.96 6.60
CA GLN A 74 -12.56 1.84 7.06
C GLN A 74 -12.93 0.40 7.43
N LYS A 75 -12.46 -0.60 6.65
CA LYS A 75 -12.67 -2.02 6.98
C LYS A 75 -11.98 -2.40 8.30
N ILE A 76 -10.74 -1.93 8.49
CA ILE A 76 -9.99 -2.15 9.73
C ILE A 76 -10.71 -1.52 10.93
N TYR A 77 -11.17 -0.28 10.81
CA TYR A 77 -11.91 0.40 11.88
C TYR A 77 -13.24 -0.28 12.19
N LYS A 78 -14.00 -0.69 11.18
CA LYS A 78 -15.23 -1.47 11.38
C LYS A 78 -14.95 -2.78 12.13
N ARG A 79 -13.88 -3.50 11.77
CA ARG A 79 -13.45 -4.70 12.50
C ARG A 79 -13.06 -4.37 13.95
N ALA A 80 -12.27 -3.32 14.16
CA ALA A 80 -11.83 -2.90 15.48
C ALA A 80 -13.00 -2.56 16.42
N LEU A 81 -14.10 -2.00 15.90
CA LEU A 81 -15.31 -1.73 16.69
C LEU A 81 -16.03 -3.01 17.17
N THR A 82 -15.82 -4.15 16.51
CA THR A 82 -16.44 -5.43 16.89
C THR A 82 -15.58 -6.24 17.87
N ILE A 83 -14.31 -5.86 18.04
CA ILE A 83 -13.37 -6.58 18.90
C ILE A 83 -13.38 -5.92 20.28
N SER A 84 -13.69 -6.72 21.30
CA SER A 84 -13.44 -6.35 22.69
C SER A 84 -11.94 -6.05 22.88
N PRO A 85 -11.56 -4.86 23.36
CA PRO A 85 -10.16 -4.50 23.46
C PRO A 85 -9.43 -5.47 24.39
N ALA A 86 -8.24 -5.93 23.96
CA ALA A 86 -7.42 -6.87 24.71
C ALA A 86 -6.89 -6.30 26.04
N ALA A 87 -6.91 -4.96 26.15
CA ALA A 87 -6.63 -4.25 27.39
C ALA A 87 -7.78 -3.29 27.70
N PRO A 88 -8.13 -3.10 28.98
CA PRO A 88 -9.19 -2.17 29.36
C PRO A 88 -8.86 -0.75 28.92
N LEU A 89 -9.76 -0.13 28.16
CA LEU A 89 -9.58 1.24 27.68
C LEU A 89 -9.75 2.21 28.87
N LEU A 90 -8.80 3.13 29.00
CA LEU A 90 -8.83 4.18 30.02
C LEU A 90 -9.84 5.25 29.61
N LYS A 91 -10.86 5.50 30.43
CA LYS A 91 -11.77 6.63 30.25
C LYS A 91 -11.91 7.40 31.56
N ARG A 92 -11.47 8.67 31.57
CA ARG A 92 -11.50 9.55 32.76
C ARG A 92 -10.86 8.89 34.00
N GLY A 93 -9.68 8.29 33.83
CA GLY A 93 -8.95 7.65 34.94
C GLY A 93 -9.50 6.31 35.44
N ARG A 94 -10.44 5.69 34.71
CA ARG A 94 -11.00 4.37 35.07
C ARG A 94 -10.87 3.37 33.93
N TYR A 95 -10.50 2.14 34.27
CA TYR A 95 -10.43 0.99 33.37
C TYR A 95 -11.85 0.45 33.11
N PHE A 96 -12.28 0.40 31.84
CA PHE A 96 -13.50 -0.32 31.45
C PHE A 96 -13.18 -1.73 31.00
N ASN A 97 -13.86 -2.73 31.57
CA ASN A 97 -13.75 -4.10 31.09
C ASN A 97 -14.50 -4.26 29.75
N SER A 98 -13.98 -5.14 28.89
CA SER A 98 -14.30 -5.19 27.47
C SER A 98 -15.67 -5.75 27.10
N SER A 99 -16.55 -6.04 28.07
CA SER A 99 -17.94 -6.41 27.79
C SER A 99 -18.77 -5.15 27.51
N LEU A 100 -18.97 -4.84 26.22
CA LEU A 100 -20.01 -3.89 25.81
C LEU A 100 -21.35 -4.35 26.39
N SER A 101 -21.85 -3.67 27.44
CA SER A 101 -23.23 -3.81 27.86
C SER A 101 -24.11 -3.14 26.82
N MET A 102 -24.58 -3.94 25.86
CA MET A 102 -25.64 -3.55 24.94
C MET A 102 -27.00 -3.57 25.68
N SER A 103 -27.11 -2.77 26.75
CA SER A 103 -28.38 -2.55 27.42
C SER A 103 -28.46 -1.08 27.84
N ARG A 104 -29.25 -0.31 27.10
CA ARG A 104 -30.16 0.76 27.57
C ARG A 104 -30.54 1.66 26.40
N ILE A 105 -31.46 1.18 25.57
CA ILE A 105 -32.51 2.05 25.03
C ILE A 105 -33.83 1.28 25.16
N ASN A 106 -34.40 1.30 26.36
CA ASN A 106 -35.85 1.42 26.49
C ASN A 106 -36.23 1.89 27.90
N LYS A 107 -36.59 3.17 28.02
CA LYS A 107 -37.44 3.70 29.10
C LYS A 107 -38.02 5.05 28.65
N SER A 108 -39.29 5.02 28.24
CA SER A 108 -40.32 6.09 28.25
C SER A 108 -41.35 5.66 27.19
N LYS A 109 -42.61 5.33 27.48
CA LYS A 109 -43.53 5.58 28.59
C LYS A 109 -44.56 4.44 28.58
#